data_AF-A0A1E2WYC2-F1
#
_entry.id   AF-A0A1E2WYC2-F1
#
_cell.length_a   1.000
_cell.length_b   1.000
_cell.length_c   1.000
_cell.angle_alpha   90.00
_cell.angle_beta   90.00
_cell.angle_gamma   90.00
#
_symmetry.space_group_name_H-M   'P 1'
#
loop_
_entity.id
_entity.type
_entity.pdbx_description
1 polymer ?
#
loop_
_entity_poly.entity_id
_entity_poly.type
_entity_poly.pdbx_seq_one_letter_code
_entity_poly.pdbx_strand_id
1 'polypeptide(L)'
;MDVITTAIVAALANLSKDAIKDGYSALKAALKKKCGSESDLVDAVDKLEKKPDSEARKATVQEEVEIAKVKDDPEMLQLAQDLLDKIKEQPGGQEIINQTQTNTVSGVNVGGNFEFKPTQEGKKS
;
A
#
# COMPACT_ATOMS: atom_id res chain seq x y z
N MET A 1 -3.73 -1.27 6.28
CA MET A 1 -2.68 -1.81 5.40
C MET A 1 -1.78 -2.73 6.22
N ASP A 2 -1.32 -3.86 5.68
CA ASP A 2 -0.38 -4.74 6.40
C ASP A 2 1.05 -4.15 6.44
N VAL A 3 1.94 -4.74 7.24
CA VAL A 3 3.31 -4.25 7.46
C VAL A 3 4.15 -4.23 6.18
N ILE A 4 4.04 -5.25 5.32
CA ILE A 4 4.84 -5.36 4.10
C ILE A 4 4.39 -4.30 3.10
N THR A 5 3.08 -4.17 2.87
CA THR A 5 2.54 -3.14 1.98
C THR A 5 2.85 -1.73 2.50
N THR A 6 2.74 -1.52 3.82
CA THR A 6 3.11 -0.24 4.45
C THR A 6 4.59 0.09 4.21
N ALA A 7 5.48 -0.88 4.39
CA ALA A 7 6.92 -0.70 4.17
C ALA A 7 7.24 -0.35 2.71
N ILE A 8 6.61 -1.05 1.75
CA ILE A 8 6.76 -0.74 0.32
C ILE A 8 6.32 0.69 0.03
N VAL A 9 5.09 1.07 0.41
CA VAL A 9 4.53 2.39 0.08
C VAL A 9 5.33 3.52 0.74
N ALA A 10 5.67 3.38 2.03
CA ALA A 10 6.43 4.39 2.76
C ALA A 10 7.87 4.54 2.22
N ALA A 11 8.49 3.45 1.78
CA ALA A 11 9.82 3.50 1.17
C ALA A 11 9.80 4.22 -0.17
N LEU A 12 8.77 3.99 -1.00
CA LEU A 12 8.63 4.67 -2.30
C LEU A 12 8.56 6.19 -2.17
N ALA A 13 7.99 6.71 -1.09
CA ALA A 13 7.98 8.14 -0.78
C ALA A 13 9.36 8.71 -0.40
N ASN A 14 10.35 7.86 -0.05
CA ASN A 14 11.66 8.27 0.48
C ASN A 14 12.86 7.57 -0.19
N LEU A 15 12.73 7.06 -1.41
CA LEU A 15 13.82 6.35 -2.11
C LEU A 15 15.08 7.18 -2.36
N SER A 16 15.04 8.49 -2.13
CA SER A 16 16.20 9.39 -2.24
C SER A 16 17.24 9.18 -1.12
N LYS A 17 16.94 8.40 -0.08
CA LYS A 17 17.88 8.03 0.98
C LYS A 17 18.49 6.66 0.72
N ASP A 18 19.81 6.56 0.69
CA ASP A 18 20.52 5.31 0.40
C ASP A 18 20.11 4.16 1.34
N ALA A 19 20.02 4.43 2.65
CA ALA A 19 19.62 3.42 3.63
C ALA A 19 18.20 2.86 3.38
N ILE A 20 17.28 3.69 2.88
CA ILE A 20 15.92 3.29 2.51
C ILE A 20 15.94 2.52 1.20
N LYS A 21 16.69 3.00 0.21
CA LYS A 21 16.87 2.33 -1.08
C LYS A 21 17.43 0.91 -0.92
N ASP A 22 18.42 0.74 -0.06
CA ASP A 22 19.03 -0.57 0.22
C ASP A 22 18.05 -1.51 0.91
N GLY A 23 17.34 -1.02 1.94
CA GLY A 23 16.32 -1.80 2.64
C GLY A 23 15.16 -2.20 1.72
N TYR A 24 14.71 -1.27 0.88
CA TYR A 24 13.68 -1.53 -0.13
C TYR A 24 14.13 -2.57 -1.16
N SER A 25 15.36 -2.45 -1.66
CA SER A 25 15.93 -3.40 -2.62
C SER A 25 16.06 -4.80 -2.02
N ALA A 26 16.44 -4.90 -0.74
CA ALA A 26 16.51 -6.17 -0.01
C ALA A 26 15.12 -6.82 0.12
N LEU A 27 14.11 -6.07 0.56
CA LEU A 27 12.72 -6.56 0.66
C LEU A 27 12.21 -7.02 -0.71
N LYS A 28 12.40 -6.22 -1.77
CA LYS A 28 11.97 -6.57 -3.12
C LYS A 28 12.69 -7.82 -3.66
N ALA A 29 13.99 -7.96 -3.41
CA ALA A 29 14.74 -9.15 -3.79
C ALA A 29 14.24 -10.41 -3.06
N ALA A 30 13.90 -10.27 -1.78
CA ALA A 30 13.34 -11.36 -1.00
C ALA A 30 11.94 -11.79 -1.50
N LEU A 31 11.08 -10.83 -1.86
CA LEU A 31 9.80 -11.10 -2.54
C LEU A 31 10.01 -11.84 -3.87
N LYS A 32 10.95 -11.40 -4.70
CA LYS A 32 11.28 -12.09 -5.97
C LYS A 32 11.77 -13.52 -5.77
N LYS A 33 12.61 -13.74 -4.75
CA LYS A 33 13.12 -15.06 -4.40
C LYS A 33 12.01 -15.99 -3.92
N LYS A 34 11.08 -15.46 -3.12
CA LYS A 34 10.02 -16.24 -2.49
C LYS A 34 8.84 -16.52 -3.42
N CYS A 35 8.34 -15.49 -4.10
CA CYS A 35 7.14 -15.57 -4.96
C CYS A 35 7.49 -15.90 -6.41
N GLY A 36 8.74 -15.70 -6.81
CA GLY A 36 9.16 -15.75 -8.21
C GLY A 36 9.17 -14.36 -8.85
N SER A 37 10.12 -14.13 -9.76
CA SER A 37 10.30 -12.82 -10.40
C SER A 37 9.19 -12.44 -11.37
N GLU A 38 8.38 -13.41 -11.81
CA GLU A 38 7.23 -13.22 -12.70
C GLU A 38 5.89 -13.32 -11.96
N SER A 39 5.91 -13.29 -10.62
CA SER A 39 4.68 -13.34 -9.81
C SER A 39 3.88 -12.04 -9.88
N ASP A 40 2.55 -12.17 -9.73
CA ASP A 40 1.62 -11.03 -9.72
C ASP A 40 1.99 -10.00 -8.64
N LEU A 41 2.44 -10.45 -7.46
CA LEU A 41 2.95 -9.57 -6.41
C LEU A 41 4.16 -8.74 -6.86
N VAL A 42 5.15 -9.37 -7.50
CA VAL A 42 6.35 -8.66 -7.96
C VAL A 42 6.00 -7.66 -9.06
N ASP A 43 5.13 -8.04 -10.01
CA ASP A 43 4.64 -7.13 -11.05
C ASP A 43 3.81 -5.97 -10.47
N ALA A 44 2.99 -6.23 -9.46
CA ALA A 44 2.24 -5.18 -8.75
C ALA A 44 3.19 -4.16 -8.08
N VAL A 45 4.26 -4.64 -7.44
CA VAL A 45 5.30 -3.77 -6.86
C VAL A 45 6.02 -2.96 -7.94
N ASP A 46 6.42 -3.59 -9.05
CA ASP A 46 7.07 -2.92 -10.19
C ASP A 46 6.15 -1.85 -10.83
N LYS A 47 4.85 -2.12 -10.89
CA LYS A 47 3.86 -1.14 -11.34
C LYS A 47 3.72 0.00 -10.35
N LEU A 48 3.70 -0.27 -9.04
CA LEU A 48 3.59 0.77 -8.02
C LEU A 48 4.82 1.69 -8.02
N GLU A 49 6.03 1.17 -8.19
CA GLU A 49 7.26 1.98 -8.34
C GLU A 49 7.14 3.06 -9.42
N LYS A 50 6.47 2.75 -10.54
CA LYS A 50 6.29 3.69 -11.65
C LYS A 50 5.28 4.79 -11.35
N LYS A 51 4.41 4.62 -10.34
CA LYS A 51 3.39 5.60 -9.93
C LYS A 51 3.07 5.43 -8.44
N PRO A 52 3.97 5.86 -7.56
CA PRO A 52 3.89 5.57 -6.11
C PRO A 52 2.66 6.19 -5.45
N ASP A 53 2.14 7.30 -6.00
CA ASP A 53 0.94 7.99 -5.48
C ASP A 53 -0.39 7.34 -5.95
N SER A 54 -0.34 6.25 -6.70
CA SER A 54 -1.54 5.61 -7.23
C SER A 54 -2.22 4.73 -6.19
N GLU A 55 -3.29 5.22 -5.57
CA GLU A 55 -4.10 4.46 -4.59
C GLU A 55 -4.56 3.09 -5.14
N ALA A 56 -4.97 3.03 -6.42
CA ALA A 56 -5.35 1.76 -7.05
C ALA A 56 -4.19 0.74 -7.08
N ARG A 57 -2.94 1.18 -7.29
CA ARG A 57 -1.78 0.28 -7.32
C ARG A 57 -1.36 -0.13 -5.90
N LYS A 58 -1.52 0.76 -4.92
CA LYS A 58 -1.32 0.41 -3.50
C LYS A 58 -2.30 -0.68 -3.06
N ALA A 59 -3.56 -0.57 -3.47
CA ALA A 59 -4.58 -1.58 -3.22
C ALA A 59 -4.23 -2.92 -3.89
N THR A 60 -3.78 -2.92 -5.15
CA THR A 60 -3.30 -4.15 -5.82
C THR A 60 -2.13 -4.79 -5.08
N VAL A 61 -1.13 -4.02 -4.64
CA VAL A 61 -0.02 -4.60 -3.86
C VAL A 61 -0.53 -5.25 -2.57
N GLN A 62 -1.46 -4.60 -1.85
CA GLN A 62 -2.05 -5.18 -0.65
C GLN A 62 -2.76 -6.52 -0.94
N GLU A 63 -3.59 -6.54 -1.98
CA GLU A 63 -4.30 -7.75 -2.40
C GLU A 63 -3.32 -8.89 -2.73
N GLU A 64 -2.28 -8.61 -3.52
CA GLU A 64 -1.29 -9.61 -3.90
C GLU A 64 -0.43 -10.08 -2.72
N VAL A 65 -0.14 -9.21 -1.74
CA VAL A 65 0.55 -9.58 -0.50
C VAL A 65 -0.29 -10.60 0.29
N GLU A 66 -1.61 -10.42 0.34
CA GLU A 66 -2.54 -11.34 0.99
C GLU A 66 -2.64 -12.68 0.24
N ILE A 67 -2.75 -12.64 -1.10
CA ILE A 67 -2.84 -13.84 -1.96
C ILE A 67 -1.55 -14.67 -1.88
N ALA A 68 -0.39 -14.02 -1.96
CA ALA A 68 0.92 -14.67 -1.89
C ALA A 68 1.27 -15.18 -0.48
N LYS A 69 0.47 -14.84 0.54
CA LYS A 69 0.68 -15.19 1.96
C LYS A 69 2.07 -14.81 2.46
N VAL A 70 2.62 -13.73 1.93
CA VAL A 70 3.93 -13.22 2.38
C VAL A 70 3.82 -12.47 3.69
N LYS A 71 2.61 -12.00 4.06
CA LYS A 71 2.33 -11.35 5.34
C LYS A 71 2.55 -12.26 6.57
N ASP A 72 2.54 -13.57 6.38
CA ASP A 72 2.78 -14.55 7.44
C ASP A 72 4.24 -15.04 7.46
N ASP A 73 5.08 -14.51 6.57
CA ASP A 73 6.47 -14.91 6.44
C ASP A 73 7.37 -14.15 7.41
N PRO A 74 8.12 -14.83 8.29
CA PRO A 74 8.95 -14.16 9.27
C PRO A 74 10.10 -13.37 8.64
N GLU A 75 10.68 -13.84 7.52
CA GLU A 75 11.75 -13.12 6.82
C GLU A 75 11.19 -11.83 6.17
N MET A 76 10.02 -11.91 5.53
CA MET A 76 9.39 -10.72 4.93
C MET A 76 8.94 -9.71 5.97
N LEU A 77 8.36 -10.18 7.09
CA LEU A 77 7.97 -9.32 8.20
C LEU A 77 9.18 -8.61 8.81
N GLN A 78 10.28 -9.32 9.01
CA GLN A 78 11.51 -8.72 9.54
C GLN A 78 12.07 -7.67 8.58
N LEU A 79 12.21 -7.98 7.29
CA LEU A 79 12.74 -7.03 6.30
C LEU A 79 11.85 -5.79 6.16
N ALA A 80 10.53 -5.96 6.21
CA ALA A 80 9.58 -4.86 6.18
C ALA A 80 9.68 -3.99 7.45
N GLN A 81 9.81 -4.61 8.63
CA GLN A 81 9.98 -3.88 9.88
C GLN A 81 11.29 -3.10 9.93
N ASP A 82 12.41 -3.73 9.53
CA ASP A 82 13.72 -3.07 9.46
C ASP A 82 13.69 -1.86 8.50
N LEU A 83 12.97 -1.97 7.39
CA LEU A 83 12.77 -0.87 6.44
C LEU A 83 11.94 0.26 7.07
N LEU A 84 10.85 -0.06 7.77
CA LEU A 84 10.04 0.94 8.48
C LEU A 84 10.83 1.65 9.57
N ASP A 85 11.68 0.94 10.30
CA ASP A 85 12.53 1.53 11.35
C ASP A 85 13.54 2.52 10.74
N LYS A 86 14.18 2.16 9.62
CA LYS A 86 15.05 3.09 8.88
C LYS A 86 14.31 4.31 8.34
N ILE A 87 13.07 4.15 7.88
CA ILE A 87 12.23 5.27 7.46
C ILE A 87 11.94 6.16 8.65
N LYS A 88 11.54 5.59 9.79
CA LYS A 88 11.22 6.30 11.03
C LYS A 88 12.39 7.14 11.57
N GLU A 89 13.62 6.70 11.38
CA GLU A 89 14.83 7.44 11.74
C GLU A 89 15.05 8.70 10.89
N GLN A 90 14.41 8.82 9.73
CA GLN A 90 14.51 10.03 8.90
C GLN A 90 13.65 11.18 9.45
N PRO A 91 14.05 12.44 9.22
CA PRO A 91 13.19 13.59 9.46
C PRO A 91 11.85 13.44 8.72
N GLY A 92 10.73 13.46 9.46
CA GLY A 92 9.38 13.27 8.91
C GLY A 92 9.00 11.81 8.63
N GLY A 93 9.89 10.84 8.85
CA GLY A 93 9.65 9.43 8.54
C GLY A 93 8.46 8.81 9.25
N GLN A 94 8.30 9.10 10.54
CA GLN A 94 7.13 8.64 11.32
C GLN A 94 5.81 9.17 10.73
N GLU A 95 5.78 10.41 10.23
CA GLU A 95 4.58 10.98 9.62
C GLU A 95 4.23 10.26 8.32
N ILE A 96 5.22 9.91 7.51
CA ILE A 96 5.04 9.17 6.25
C ILE A 96 4.46 7.77 6.51
N ILE A 97 4.96 7.09 7.56
CA ILE A 97 4.42 5.78 7.97
C ILE A 97 2.95 5.92 8.42
N ASN A 98 2.66 6.91 9.27
CA ASN A 98 1.31 7.15 9.76
C ASN A 98 0.33 7.46 8.61
N GLN A 99 0.71 8.36 7.69
CA GLN A 99 -0.11 8.72 6.52
C GLN A 99 -0.42 7.52 5.64
N THR A 100 0.57 6.64 5.44
CA THR A 100 0.41 5.40 4.67
C THR A 100 -0.62 4.47 5.31
N GLN A 101 -0.61 4.34 6.64
CA GLN A 101 -1.57 3.52 7.37
C GLN A 101 -2.98 4.14 7.41
N THR A 102 -3.09 5.47 7.47
CA THR A 102 -4.39 6.17 7.55
C THR A 102 -5.11 6.30 6.22
N ASN A 103 -4.38 6.27 5.09
CA ASN A 103 -4.98 6.40 3.75
C ASN A 103 -5.77 5.15 3.29
N THR A 104 -5.75 4.05 4.05
CA THR A 104 -6.70 2.96 3.81
C THR A 104 -8.08 3.36 4.29
N VAL A 105 -8.86 3.97 3.38
CA VAL A 105 -10.32 4.19 3.43
C VAL A 105 -10.89 4.07 4.84
N SER A 106 -10.63 5.09 5.67
CA SER A 106 -11.45 5.33 6.84
C SER A 106 -12.84 5.74 6.34
N GLY A 107 -13.72 4.75 6.25
CA GLY A 107 -15.17 4.93 6.13
C GLY A 107 -15.65 5.69 4.91
N VAL A 108 -15.90 4.97 3.80
CA VAL A 108 -17.10 5.34 3.03
C VAL A 108 -18.30 5.00 3.92
N ASN A 109 -18.64 5.91 4.82
CA ASN A 109 -19.95 5.92 5.46
C ASN A 109 -20.94 6.34 4.36
N VAL A 110 -21.43 5.39 3.55
CA VAL A 110 -22.64 5.59 2.75
C VAL A 110 -23.86 5.55 3.68
N GLY A 111 -23.82 6.38 4.72
CA GLY A 111 -24.91 6.68 5.65
C GLY A 111 -25.46 8.08 5.42
N GLY A 112 -25.14 8.71 4.28
CA GLY A 112 -25.88 9.87 3.81
C GLY A 112 -27.29 9.42 3.48
N ASN A 113 -28.26 9.91 4.24
CA ASN A 113 -29.69 9.68 4.02
C ASN A 113 -30.08 10.12 2.60
N PHE A 114 -30.02 9.21 1.63
CA PHE A 114 -30.58 9.41 0.30
C PHE A 114 -32.10 9.36 0.42
N GLU A 115 -32.69 10.49 0.81
CA GLU A 115 -34.14 10.66 0.76
C GLU A 115 -34.55 10.78 -0.71
N PHE A 116 -34.91 9.65 -1.32
CA PHE A 116 -35.45 9.62 -2.66
C PHE A 116 -36.85 10.25 -2.63
N LYS A 117 -36.96 11.53 -3.01
CA LYS A 117 -38.27 12.15 -3.26
C LYS A 117 -38.65 11.86 -4.71
N PRO A 118 -39.61 10.98 -4.99
CA PRO A 118 -40.10 10.79 -6.36
C PRO A 118 -40.86 12.04 -6.79
N THR A 119 -40.28 12.85 -7.68
CA THR A 119 -41.03 13.91 -8.37
C THR A 119 -41.88 13.26 -9.45
N GLN A 120 -43.09 12.84 -9.09
CA GLN A 120 -44.11 12.44 -10.06
C GLN A 120 -45.04 13.64 -10.29
N GLU A 121 -44.63 14.59 -11.13
CA GLU A 121 -45.57 15.54 -11.72
C GLU A 121 -46.18 14.92 -12.98
N GLY A 122 -47.30 14.22 -12.79
CA GLY A 122 -48.18 13.86 -13.88
C GLY A 122 -48.75 15.12 -14.52
N LYS A 123 -48.23 15.48 -15.70
CA LYS A 123 -48.80 16.55 -16.52
C LYS A 123 -50.11 16.03 -17.13
N LYS A 124 -51.25 16.40 -16.53
CA LYS A 124 -52.55 16.32 -17.19
C LYS A 124 -52.64 17.46 -18.21
N SER A 125 -52.78 17.13 -19.49
CA SER A 125 -53.59 17.84 -20.49
C SER A 125 -53.73 16.96 -21.71
#